data_AF-A0A7S0PXR4-F1
#
_entry.id   AF-A0A7S0PXR4-F1
#
_cell.length_a   1.000
_cell.length_b   1.000
_cell.length_c   1.000
_cell.angle_alpha   90.00
_cell.angle_beta   90.00
_cell.angle_gamma   90.00
#
_symmetry.space_group_name_H-M   'P 1'
#
loop_
_entity.id
_entity.type
_entity.pdbx_description
1 polymer ?
#
loop_
_entity_poly.entity_id
_entity_poly.type
_entity_poly.pdbx_seq_one_letter_code
_entity_poly.pdbx_strand_id
1 'polypeptide(L)'
;AQAQTTAPAPAPRVTHCALGCGRNFHSLCISRWCSARVPWRQPECPVCRSKWRPDDPALPVPPVEAPCTPPAEGFVNLAGLQPGQQTVRDTSTYSSWLEVHQRRRDAEELE
;
A
#
# COMPACT_ATOMS: atom_id res chain seq x y z
N ALA A 1 -18.12 -3.96 34.87
CA ALA A 1 -17.08 -3.73 33.84
C ALA A 1 -17.37 -2.38 33.19
N GLN A 2 -16.39 -1.49 33.15
CA GLN A 2 -16.54 -0.10 32.73
C GLN A 2 -16.61 -0.02 31.19
N ALA A 3 -17.65 0.62 30.65
CA ALA A 3 -17.76 0.91 29.21
C ALA A 3 -16.87 2.11 28.87
N GLN A 4 -15.84 1.88 28.06
CA GLN A 4 -14.94 2.92 27.58
C GLN A 4 -15.63 3.68 26.44
N THR A 5 -16.06 4.91 26.70
CA THR A 5 -16.47 5.87 25.66
C THR A 5 -15.22 6.51 25.05
N THR A 6 -14.65 5.90 24.02
CA THR A 6 -13.64 6.55 23.17
C THR A 6 -14.31 7.62 22.32
N ALA A 7 -13.85 8.87 22.41
CA ALA A 7 -14.27 9.96 21.54
C ALA A 7 -14.03 9.60 20.04
N PRO A 8 -14.88 10.06 19.11
CA PRO A 8 -14.69 9.77 17.70
C PRO A 8 -13.41 10.44 17.19
N ALA A 9 -12.61 9.68 16.43
CA ALA A 9 -11.40 10.18 15.80
C ALA A 9 -11.70 11.40 14.91
N PRO A 10 -10.77 12.36 14.79
CA PRO A 10 -10.97 13.52 13.92
C PRO A 10 -11.18 13.08 12.47
N ALA A 11 -12.07 13.78 11.76
CA ALA A 11 -12.37 13.48 10.36
C ALA A 11 -11.07 13.53 9.51
N PRO A 12 -10.81 12.54 8.66
CA PRO A 12 -9.61 12.50 7.86
C PRO A 12 -9.62 13.64 6.84
N ARG A 13 -8.46 14.26 6.61
CA ARG A 13 -8.30 15.25 5.53
C ARG A 13 -8.59 14.58 4.18
N VAL A 14 -9.39 15.26 3.36
CA VAL A 14 -9.80 14.79 2.03
C VAL A 14 -9.35 15.75 0.95
N THR A 15 -9.01 15.20 -0.21
CA THR A 15 -8.79 15.93 -1.47
C THR A 15 -9.56 15.28 -2.60
N HIS A 16 -9.64 15.95 -3.75
CA HIS A 16 -10.46 15.50 -4.87
C HIS A 16 -9.71 15.58 -6.19
N CYS A 17 -10.16 14.78 -7.16
CA CYS A 17 -9.64 14.84 -8.52
C CYS A 17 -10.13 16.10 -9.24
N ALA A 18 -9.35 17.18 -9.22
CA ALA A 18 -9.72 18.49 -9.77
C ALA A 18 -9.78 18.53 -11.32
N LEU A 19 -8.93 17.75 -12.00
CA LEU A 19 -8.78 17.78 -13.47
C LEU A 19 -9.51 16.62 -14.19
N GLY A 20 -10.40 15.92 -13.49
CA GLY A 20 -11.04 14.71 -14.01
C GLY A 20 -12.36 14.40 -13.33
N CYS A 21 -12.46 13.23 -12.70
CA CYS A 21 -13.73 12.68 -12.24
C CYS A 21 -14.30 13.27 -10.93
N GLY A 22 -13.66 14.27 -10.32
CA GLY A 22 -14.18 14.95 -9.12
C GLY A 22 -14.27 14.11 -7.85
N ARG A 23 -13.80 12.86 -7.85
CA ARG A 23 -13.96 11.94 -6.72
C ARG A 23 -13.07 12.35 -5.55
N ASN A 24 -13.60 12.21 -4.34
CA ASN A 24 -12.89 12.46 -3.09
C ASN A 24 -12.01 11.27 -2.68
N PHE A 25 -10.85 11.57 -2.12
CA PHE A 25 -9.86 10.63 -1.59
C PHE A 25 -9.32 11.17 -0.27
N HIS A 26 -8.86 10.28 0.62
CA HIS A 26 -8.10 10.72 1.78
C HIS A 26 -6.73 11.25 1.33
N SER A 27 -6.32 12.40 1.85
CA SER A 27 -5.07 13.07 1.46
C SER A 27 -3.85 12.15 1.65
N LEU A 28 -3.84 11.35 2.73
CA LEU A 28 -2.76 10.40 2.99
C LEU A 28 -2.73 9.24 1.98
N CYS A 29 -3.90 8.74 1.58
CA CYS A 29 -4.00 7.64 0.61
C CYS A 29 -3.54 8.09 -0.77
N ILE A 30 -3.96 9.28 -1.21
CA ILE A 30 -3.53 9.79 -2.51
C ILE A 30 -2.04 10.14 -2.51
N SER A 31 -1.52 10.65 -1.39
CA SER A 31 -0.09 10.91 -1.22
C SER A 31 0.75 9.64 -1.43
N ARG A 32 0.40 8.54 -0.73
CA ARG A 32 1.07 7.24 -0.89
C ARG A 32 0.93 6.68 -2.30
N TRP A 33 -0.25 6.81 -2.92
CA TRP A 33 -0.48 6.39 -4.29
C TRP A 33 0.46 7.08 -5.29
N CYS A 34 0.62 8.40 -5.14
CA CYS A 34 1.51 9.19 -5.97
C CYS A 34 2.99 8.85 -5.72
N SER A 35 3.40 8.67 -4.46
CA SER A 35 4.77 8.30 -4.09
C SER A 35 5.18 6.90 -4.56
N ALA A 36 4.23 5.96 -4.66
CA ALA A 36 4.51 4.59 -5.11
C ALA A 36 4.75 4.48 -6.62
N ARG A 37 4.49 5.54 -7.40
CA ARG A 37 4.75 5.54 -8.84
C ARG A 37 6.18 5.94 -9.16
N VAL A 38 6.66 5.44 -10.30
CA VAL A 38 8.00 5.70 -10.84
C VAL A 38 8.27 7.21 -10.87
N PRO A 39 9.44 7.69 -10.42
CA PRO A 39 9.76 9.13 -10.29
C PRO A 39 9.52 9.97 -11.56
N TRP A 40 9.58 9.34 -12.74
CA TRP A 40 9.43 9.99 -14.04
C TRP A 40 7.98 10.10 -14.54
N ARG A 41 7.01 9.45 -13.87
CA ARG A 41 5.60 9.52 -14.26
C ARG A 41 4.86 10.55 -13.42
N GLN A 42 4.13 11.42 -14.11
CA GLN A 42 3.25 12.38 -13.44
C GLN A 42 2.19 11.64 -12.61
N PRO A 43 1.83 12.15 -11.41
CA PRO A 43 0.78 11.56 -10.60
C PRO A 43 -0.54 11.58 -11.37
N GLU A 44 -1.29 10.48 -11.31
CA GLU A 44 -2.55 10.28 -12.03
C GLU A 44 -3.64 9.83 -11.06
N CYS A 45 -4.89 10.19 -11.36
CA CYS A 45 -6.04 9.73 -10.61
C CYS A 45 -6.19 8.20 -10.69
N PRO A 46 -6.35 7.49 -9.55
CA PRO A 46 -6.57 6.03 -9.54
C PRO A 46 -7.81 5.59 -10.32
N VAL A 47 -8.81 6.47 -10.45
CA VAL A 47 -10.12 6.16 -11.03
C VAL A 47 -10.15 6.50 -12.52
N CYS A 48 -9.90 7.76 -12.87
CA CYS A 48 -10.05 8.24 -14.26
C CYS A 48 -8.73 8.42 -15.01
N ARG A 49 -7.59 8.23 -14.35
CA ARG A 49 -6.24 8.43 -14.91
C ARG A 49 -5.94 9.85 -15.43
N SER A 50 -6.82 10.82 -15.19
CA SER A 50 -6.48 12.23 -15.39
C SER A 50 -5.26 12.61 -14.56
N LYS A 51 -4.41 13.47 -15.11
CA LYS A 51 -3.24 14.01 -14.41
C LYS A 51 -3.68 14.70 -13.11
N TRP A 52 -2.96 14.48 -12.03
CA TRP A 52 -3.19 15.19 -10.79
C TRP A 52 -2.68 16.62 -10.92
N ARG A 53 -3.35 17.58 -10.27
CA ARG A 53 -2.91 18.97 -10.28
C ARG A 53 -1.53 19.06 -9.59
N PRO A 54 -0.49 19.60 -10.23
CA PRO A 54 0.87 19.60 -9.69
C PRO A 54 1.01 20.42 -8.40
N ASP A 55 0.21 21.48 -8.24
CA ASP A 55 0.24 22.37 -7.06
C ASP A 55 -0.74 21.97 -5.95
N ASP A 56 -1.29 20.75 -5.97
CA ASP A 56 -2.22 20.30 -4.95
C ASP A 56 -1.47 20.05 -3.61
N PRO A 57 -1.84 20.72 -2.50
CA PRO A 57 -1.13 20.57 -1.22
C PRO A 57 -1.23 19.16 -0.61
N ALA A 58 -2.09 18.29 -1.15
CA ALA A 58 -2.14 16.89 -0.74
C ALA A 58 -1.23 15.97 -1.55
N LEU A 59 -0.60 16.46 -2.62
CA LEU A 59 0.52 15.75 -3.22
C LEU A 59 1.75 15.92 -2.33
N PRO A 60 2.46 14.84 -1.99
CA PRO A 60 3.72 14.95 -1.30
C PRO A 60 4.69 15.67 -2.24
N VAL A 61 5.30 16.76 -1.78
CA VAL A 61 6.65 17.11 -2.23
C VAL A 61 7.49 15.86 -1.98
N PRO A 62 8.18 15.29 -2.99
CA PRO A 62 8.85 14.00 -2.82
C PRO A 62 9.78 14.10 -1.60
N PRO A 63 9.54 13.32 -0.53
CA PRO A 63 10.52 13.24 0.53
C PRO A 63 11.72 12.54 -0.10
N VAL A 64 12.80 13.30 -0.26
CA VAL A 64 14.14 12.75 -0.39
C VAL A 64 14.37 11.91 0.87
N GLU A 65 14.66 10.63 0.66
CA GLU A 65 15.11 9.66 1.67
C GLU A 65 14.05 9.08 2.61
N ALA A 66 13.55 7.90 2.22
CA ALA A 66 13.70 6.75 3.10
C ALA A 66 14.43 5.66 2.30
N PRO A 67 15.68 5.29 2.65
CA PRO A 67 16.31 4.11 2.10
C PRO A 67 15.64 2.89 2.73
N CYS A 68 14.44 2.55 2.27
CA CYS A 68 14.01 1.17 2.38
C CYS A 68 14.71 0.46 1.23
N THR A 69 15.97 0.07 1.46
CA THR A 69 16.65 -0.87 0.57
C THR A 69 15.70 -2.05 0.42
N PRO A 70 15.10 -2.27 -0.77
CA PRO A 70 14.15 -3.34 -0.90
C PRO A 70 14.90 -4.64 -0.55
N PRO A 71 14.23 -5.61 0.10
CA PRO A 71 14.82 -6.94 0.24
C PRO A 71 15.18 -7.47 -1.16
N ALA A 72 16.02 -8.50 -1.24
CA ALA A 72 16.48 -9.06 -2.52
C ALA A 72 15.33 -9.38 -3.51
N GLU A 73 14.11 -9.60 -2.99
CA GLU A 73 12.89 -9.88 -3.72
C GLU A 73 12.16 -8.63 -4.30
N GLY A 74 12.56 -7.41 -3.93
CA GLY A 74 12.00 -6.17 -4.49
C GLY A 74 10.68 -5.70 -3.87
N PHE A 75 10.04 -6.49 -3.01
CA PHE A 75 8.74 -6.16 -2.40
C PHE A 75 8.82 -6.13 -0.88
N VAL A 76 8.23 -5.10 -0.26
CA VAL A 76 8.11 -4.99 1.20
C VAL A 76 6.81 -5.63 1.66
N ASN A 77 6.86 -6.49 2.67
CA ASN A 77 5.67 -7.11 3.25
C ASN A 77 4.79 -6.07 3.96
N LEU A 78 3.50 -5.99 3.59
CA LEU A 78 2.54 -5.04 4.17
C LEU A 78 2.35 -5.19 5.67
N ALA A 79 2.58 -6.39 6.23
CA ALA A 79 2.49 -6.62 7.66
C ALA A 79 3.48 -5.76 8.46
N GLY A 80 4.63 -5.39 7.88
CA GLY A 80 5.56 -4.44 8.51
C GLY A 80 5.02 -3.00 8.59
N LEU A 81 3.98 -2.68 7.81
CA LEU A 81 3.36 -1.35 7.76
C LEU A 81 2.01 -1.29 8.49
N GLN A 82 1.40 -2.44 8.79
CA GLN A 82 0.07 -2.55 9.39
C GLN A 82 0.10 -3.48 10.61
N PRO A 83 0.08 -2.93 11.84
CA PRO A 83 0.05 -3.74 13.06
C PRO A 83 -1.15 -4.70 13.06
N GLY A 84 -0.89 -6.00 13.33
CA GLY A 84 -1.92 -7.03 13.41
C GLY A 84 -2.19 -7.80 12.10
N GLN A 85 -1.47 -7.50 11.01
CA GLN A 85 -1.47 -8.36 9.82
C GLN A 85 -0.41 -9.47 9.93
N GLN A 86 -0.74 -10.66 9.45
CA GLN A 86 0.20 -11.79 9.40
C GLN A 86 1.28 -11.53 8.34
N THR A 87 2.54 -11.81 8.67
CA THR A 87 3.65 -11.75 7.71
C THR A 87 3.66 -12.95 6.77
N VAL A 88 3.13 -14.09 7.22
CA VAL A 88 3.05 -15.34 6.46
C VAL A 88 1.80 -15.33 5.58
N ARG A 89 1.96 -15.71 4.32
CA ARG A 89 0.83 -15.89 3.40
C ARG A 89 0.00 -17.08 3.82
N ASP A 90 -1.30 -16.88 3.98
CA ASP A 90 -2.24 -17.99 4.15
C ASP A 90 -2.37 -18.78 2.84
N THR A 91 -1.99 -20.05 2.90
CA THR A 91 -2.07 -21.00 1.78
C THR A 91 -3.14 -22.06 1.98
N SER A 92 -3.94 -22.00 3.06
CA SER A 92 -4.95 -23.02 3.39
C SER A 92 -6.02 -23.23 2.31
N THR A 93 -6.22 -22.22 1.45
CA THR A 93 -7.17 -22.25 0.33
C THR A 93 -6.55 -22.64 -1.01
N TYR A 94 -5.24 -22.88 -1.05
CA TYR A 94 -4.55 -23.25 -2.29
C TYR A 94 -4.82 -24.72 -2.63
N SER A 95 -4.59 -25.09 -3.89
CA SER A 95 -4.75 -26.48 -4.30
C SER A 95 -3.71 -27.37 -3.61
N SER A 96 -4.09 -28.61 -3.31
CA SER A 96 -3.17 -29.64 -2.79
C SER A 96 -1.97 -29.88 -3.71
N TRP A 97 -2.08 -29.54 -5.00
CA TRP A 97 -0.97 -29.55 -5.93
C TRP A 97 0.16 -28.63 -5.47
N LEU A 98 -0.13 -27.42 -4.98
CA LEU A 98 0.91 -26.51 -4.48
C LEU A 98 1.67 -27.14 -3.30
N GLU A 99 0.96 -27.77 -2.37
CA GLU A 99 1.57 -28.40 -1.19
C GLU A 99 2.58 -29.49 -1.58
N VAL A 100 2.24 -30.33 -2.57
CA VAL A 100 3.13 -31.39 -3.07
C VAL A 100 4.42 -30.79 -3.66
N HIS A 101 4.29 -29.72 -4.47
CA HIS A 101 5.44 -29.08 -5.09
C HIS A 101 6.31 -28.29 -4.10
N GLN A 102 5.70 -27.67 -3.08
CA GLN A 102 6.42 -27.03 -1.98
C GLN A 102 7.27 -28.05 -1.23
N ARG A 103 6.66 -29.16 -0.78
CA ARG A 103 7.38 -30.22 -0.06
C ARG A 103 8.56 -30.78 -0.86
N ARG A 104 8.41 -30.91 -2.18
CA ARG A 104 9.51 -31.36 -3.05
C ARG A 104 10.66 -30.35 -3.10
N ARG A 105 10.35 -29.07 -3.31
CA ARG A 105 11.36 -27.99 -3.31
C ARG A 105 12.09 -27.91 -1.97
N ASP A 106 11.36 -27.96 -0.86
CA ASP A 106 11.94 -27.88 0.47
C ASP A 106 12.85 -29.09 0.76
N ALA A 107 12.52 -30.27 0.23
CA ALA A 107 13.37 -31.45 0.30
C ALA A 107 14.66 -31.31 -0.53
N GLU A 108 14.57 -30.74 -1.74
CA GLU A 108 15.74 -30.44 -2.59
C GLU A 108 16.68 -29.38 -1.98
N GLU A 109 16.16 -28.45 -1.18
CA GLU A 109 16.93 -27.38 -0.55
C GLU A 109 17.64 -27.83 0.75
N LEU A 110 17.24 -29.00 1.29
CA LEU A 110 17.82 -29.64 2.49
C LEU A 110 18.94 -30.64 2.17
N GLU A 111 19.07 -31.09 0.92
CA GLU A 111 20.14 -31.96 0.41
C GLU A 111 21.37 -31.16 -0.04
#